data_AF-A0A0Q8XZ09-F1
#
_entry.id   AF-A0A0Q8XZ09-F1
#
_cell.length_a   1.000
_cell.length_b   1.000
_cell.length_c   1.000
_cell.angle_alpha   90.00
_cell.angle_beta   90.00
_cell.angle_gamma   90.00
#
_symmetry.space_group_name_H-M   'P 1'
#
loop_
_entity.id
_entity.type
_entity.pdbx_description
1 polymer ?
#
loop_
_entity_poly.entity_id
_entity_poly.type
_entity_poly.pdbx_seq_one_letter_code
_entity_poly.pdbx_strand_id
1 'polypeptide(L)'
;MGAKVSTVMSSGGATTRRGPPTDYAGPAAGRERRLDIHVSVSATGDLATGRAWERSVWREARVLIAECPAPHLASSIESALRTVAASVARDRGWQGVGTVSFSLDDRSGVFRVIGAQAQAHSETMAVADHEPVAPHVLEVRIDGCGDRRLPCTRLLVCGATRGEVLRRAYRALSELPGPAGVDRAFLMNRIASRAFCSGMTGTRLDQAVG
;
A
#
# COMPACT_ATOMS: atom_id res chain seq x y z
N MET A 1 -1.00 -22.76 24.99
CA MET A 1 -2.12 -22.13 24.25
C MET A 1 -1.60 -21.66 22.91
N GLY A 2 -1.76 -22.47 21.86
CA GLY A 2 -1.22 -22.19 20.53
C GLY A 2 -2.23 -21.45 19.66
N ALA A 3 -1.82 -20.33 19.07
CA ALA A 3 -2.61 -19.61 18.09
C ALA A 3 -2.69 -20.43 16.79
N LYS A 4 -3.91 -20.69 16.29
CA LYS A 4 -4.13 -21.36 15.01
C LYS A 4 -3.92 -20.36 13.87
N VAL A 5 -2.83 -20.48 13.16
CA VAL A 5 -2.58 -19.79 11.89
C VAL A 5 -3.12 -20.67 10.77
N SER A 6 -4.13 -20.20 10.03
CA SER A 6 -4.62 -20.88 8.82
C SER A 6 -4.05 -20.19 7.57
N THR A 7 -3.12 -20.86 6.90
CA THR A 7 -2.64 -20.50 5.56
C THR A 7 -3.63 -21.01 4.52
N VAL A 8 -4.17 -20.16 3.65
CA VAL A 8 -5.00 -20.59 2.53
C VAL A 8 -4.23 -20.41 1.22
N MET A 9 -4.10 -21.52 0.48
CA MET A 9 -3.64 -21.60 -0.90
C MET A 9 -4.77 -21.12 -1.83
N SER A 10 -4.45 -20.24 -2.78
CA SER A 10 -5.38 -19.80 -3.81
C SER A 10 -5.36 -20.79 -4.98
N SER A 11 -6.37 -21.66 -5.09
CA SER A 11 -6.68 -22.36 -6.34
C SER A 11 -7.85 -21.69 -7.04
N GLY A 12 -7.68 -21.43 -8.34
CA GLY A 12 -8.69 -20.82 -9.19
C GLY A 12 -9.89 -21.74 -9.43
N GLY A 13 -11.05 -21.12 -9.67
CA GLY A 13 -12.25 -21.80 -10.14
C GLY A 13 -13.50 -21.30 -9.40
N ALA A 14 -14.19 -20.32 -9.99
CA ALA A 14 -15.51 -19.93 -9.54
C ALA A 14 -16.51 -21.08 -9.81
N THR A 15 -16.99 -21.74 -8.76
CA THR A 15 -18.28 -22.44 -8.79
C THR A 15 -19.05 -22.19 -7.49
N THR A 16 -20.32 -21.89 -7.64
CA THR A 16 -21.28 -21.56 -6.60
C THR A 16 -21.63 -22.79 -5.76
N ARG A 17 -21.05 -22.87 -4.55
CA ARG A 17 -21.60 -23.69 -3.45
C ARG A 17 -21.60 -22.87 -2.17
N ARG A 18 -22.80 -22.57 -1.66
CA ARG A 18 -23.01 -22.04 -0.30
C ARG A 18 -22.50 -23.09 0.70
N GLY A 19 -21.28 -22.86 1.20
CA GLY A 19 -20.83 -23.43 2.46
C GLY A 19 -21.52 -22.77 3.65
N PRO A 20 -21.34 -23.30 4.87
CA PRO A 20 -22.01 -22.81 6.08
C PRO A 20 -21.61 -21.35 6.36
N PRO A 21 -22.48 -20.57 7.06
CA PRO A 21 -22.27 -19.14 7.27
C PRO A 21 -21.10 -18.95 8.22
N THR A 22 -19.92 -18.86 7.64
CA THR A 22 -18.82 -18.16 8.27
C THR A 22 -18.96 -16.74 7.76
N ASP A 23 -19.12 -15.78 8.66
CA ASP A 23 -19.07 -14.34 8.37
C ASP A 23 -17.64 -13.91 7.94
N TYR A 24 -17.06 -14.66 6.99
CA TYR A 24 -15.84 -14.35 6.24
C TYR A 24 -16.14 -13.41 5.07
N ALA A 25 -17.21 -12.61 5.14
CA ALA A 25 -17.30 -11.45 4.27
C ALA A 25 -16.07 -10.57 4.55
N GLY A 26 -15.29 -10.28 3.51
CA GLY A 26 -14.25 -9.26 3.59
C GLY A 26 -14.87 -7.90 3.99
N PRO A 27 -14.04 -6.87 4.23
CA PRO A 27 -14.56 -5.53 4.46
C PRO A 27 -15.60 -5.16 3.39
N ALA A 28 -16.71 -4.57 3.81
CA ALA A 28 -17.77 -4.17 2.89
C ALA A 28 -17.17 -3.29 1.77
N ALA A 29 -17.54 -3.59 0.53
CA ALA A 29 -17.13 -2.79 -0.63
C ALA A 29 -17.47 -1.31 -0.37
N GLY A 30 -16.47 -0.42 -0.45
CA GLY A 30 -16.64 1.00 -0.10
C GLY A 30 -15.81 1.51 1.07
N ARG A 31 -15.21 0.62 1.90
CA ARG A 31 -14.52 1.05 3.15
C ARG A 31 -13.20 0.33 3.45
N GLU A 32 -12.73 -0.50 2.53
CA GLU A 32 -11.43 -1.17 2.63
C GLU A 32 -10.30 -0.16 2.42
N ARG A 33 -9.39 -0.08 3.39
CA ARG A 33 -8.06 0.55 3.24
C ARG A 33 -7.04 -0.55 2.96
N ARG A 34 -6.07 -0.29 2.07
CA ARG A 34 -4.98 -1.22 1.78
C ARG A 34 -3.67 -0.67 2.26
N LEU A 35 -3.03 -1.42 3.16
CA LEU A 35 -1.83 -1.01 3.86
C LEU A 35 -0.71 -1.99 3.57
N ASP A 36 0.51 -1.50 3.43
CA ASP A 36 1.72 -2.28 3.29
C ASP A 36 2.67 -1.98 4.45
N ILE A 37 3.28 -3.03 4.97
CA ILE A 37 4.43 -2.93 5.88
C ILE A 37 5.62 -3.56 5.19
N HIS A 38 6.66 -2.75 4.98
CA HIS A 38 7.96 -3.25 4.55
C HIS A 38 8.66 -3.91 5.73
N VAL A 39 9.23 -5.08 5.49
CA VAL A 39 10.01 -5.84 6.46
C VAL A 39 11.39 -6.08 5.86
N SER A 40 12.43 -5.83 6.65
CA SER A 40 13.79 -6.22 6.30
C SER A 40 14.31 -7.21 7.32
N VAL A 41 15.01 -8.24 6.83
CA VAL A 41 15.71 -9.24 7.62
C VAL A 41 17.16 -9.22 7.15
N SER A 42 18.07 -8.87 8.05
CA SER A 42 19.51 -8.86 7.77
C SER A 42 20.05 -10.28 7.57
N ALA A 43 21.25 -10.39 7.01
CA ALA A 43 21.94 -11.67 6.90
C ALA A 43 22.23 -12.32 8.27
N THR A 44 22.32 -11.52 9.34
CA THR A 44 22.47 -11.98 10.73
C THR A 44 21.14 -12.42 11.36
N GLY A 45 20.01 -12.23 10.67
CA GLY A 45 18.67 -12.56 11.15
C GLY A 45 17.97 -11.43 11.91
N ASP A 46 18.54 -10.22 11.96
CA ASP A 46 17.93 -9.06 12.60
C ASP A 46 16.75 -8.58 11.76
N LEU A 47 15.57 -8.49 12.39
CA LEU A 47 14.33 -8.12 11.73
C LEU A 47 13.92 -6.70 12.09
N ALA A 48 13.67 -5.87 11.07
CA ALA A 48 13.09 -4.54 11.20
C ALA A 48 11.79 -4.43 10.38
N THR A 49 10.88 -3.58 10.85
CA THR A 49 9.63 -3.25 10.14
C THR A 49 9.54 -1.74 9.94
N GLY A 50 9.20 -1.31 8.74
CA GLY A 50 8.98 0.10 8.41
C GLY A 50 7.62 0.62 8.86
N ARG A 51 7.38 1.91 8.58
CA ARG A 51 6.08 2.57 8.75
C ARG A 51 5.01 2.03 7.79
N ALA A 52 3.75 2.24 8.14
CA ALA A 52 2.64 1.89 7.26
C ALA A 52 2.60 2.74 5.99
N TRP A 53 2.58 2.07 4.85
CA TRP A 53 2.29 2.65 3.54
C TRP A 53 0.83 2.41 3.20
N GLU A 54 0.10 3.43 2.82
CA GLU A 54 -1.27 3.30 2.34
C GLU A 54 -1.32 3.36 0.82
N ARG A 55 -1.95 2.37 0.19
CA ARG A 55 -2.22 2.35 -1.25
C ARG A 55 -3.46 3.21 -1.54
N SER A 56 -3.31 4.53 -1.37
CA SER A 56 -4.44 5.46 -1.28
C SER A 56 -5.32 5.51 -2.52
N VAL A 57 -4.74 5.35 -3.71
CA VAL A 57 -5.48 5.35 -4.99
C VAL A 57 -5.10 4.13 -5.82
N TRP A 58 -6.09 3.39 -6.29
CA TRP A 58 -5.90 2.27 -7.21
C TRP A 58 -6.89 2.28 -8.37
N ARG A 59 -6.51 1.68 -9.50
CA ARG A 59 -7.37 1.50 -10.68
C ARG A 59 -7.06 0.16 -11.34
N GLU A 60 -8.08 -0.64 -11.67
CA GLU A 60 -7.90 -1.98 -12.29
C GLU A 60 -6.84 -2.86 -11.58
N ALA A 61 -6.87 -2.88 -10.25
CA ALA A 61 -5.89 -3.57 -9.37
C ALA A 61 -4.46 -2.98 -9.35
N ARG A 62 -4.20 -1.85 -10.00
CA ARG A 62 -2.91 -1.13 -9.96
C ARG A 62 -2.95 -0.04 -8.90
N VAL A 63 -1.87 0.11 -8.14
CA VAL A 63 -1.69 1.24 -7.22
C VAL A 63 -1.14 2.43 -8.01
N LEU A 64 -1.86 3.55 -7.96
CA LEU A 64 -1.51 4.79 -8.63
C LEU A 64 -0.86 5.78 -7.67
N ILE A 65 -1.33 5.82 -6.43
CA ILE A 65 -0.78 6.69 -5.39
C ILE A 65 -0.62 5.88 -4.12
N ALA A 66 0.56 5.94 -3.50
CA ALA A 66 0.85 5.40 -2.19
C ALA A 66 1.44 6.46 -1.25
N GLU A 67 1.05 6.44 0.02
CA GLU A 67 1.41 7.45 1.03
C GLU A 67 2.06 6.80 2.25
N CYS A 68 3.12 7.42 2.77
CA CYS A 68 3.75 7.05 4.03
C CYS A 68 4.03 8.31 4.88
N PRO A 69 3.64 8.36 6.15
CA PRO A 69 2.81 7.38 6.85
C PRO A 69 1.37 7.35 6.30
N ALA A 70 0.67 6.25 6.54
CA ALA A 70 -0.75 6.10 6.22
C ALA A 70 -1.59 7.20 6.91
N PRO A 71 -2.31 8.08 6.18
CA PRO A 71 -3.08 9.16 6.77
C PRO A 71 -4.15 8.65 7.74
N HIS A 72 -4.30 9.29 8.90
CA HIS A 72 -5.31 8.94 9.92
C HIS A 72 -5.27 7.47 10.39
N LEU A 73 -4.14 6.79 10.24
CA LEU A 73 -3.96 5.47 10.84
C LEU A 73 -3.65 5.64 12.33
N ALA A 74 -4.42 4.99 13.20
CA ALA A 74 -4.14 4.99 14.62
C ALA A 74 -2.81 4.27 14.91
N SER A 75 -1.97 4.83 15.78
CA SER A 75 -0.66 4.27 16.12
C SER A 75 -0.74 2.86 16.72
N SER A 76 -1.83 2.54 17.42
CA SER A 76 -2.09 1.19 17.94
C SER A 76 -2.33 0.17 16.82
N ILE A 77 -3.08 0.55 15.78
CA ILE A 77 -3.31 -0.29 14.60
C ILE A 77 -2.00 -0.45 13.82
N GLU A 78 -1.27 0.64 13.58
CA GLU A 78 0.04 0.57 12.91
C GLU A 78 1.00 -0.37 13.64
N SER A 79 1.08 -0.26 14.97
CA SER A 79 1.90 -1.15 15.81
C SER A 79 1.47 -2.61 15.66
N ALA A 80 0.17 -2.89 15.66
CA ALA A 80 -0.35 -4.25 15.47
C ALA A 80 -0.02 -4.80 14.07
N LEU A 81 -0.16 -4.00 13.01
CA LEU A 81 0.21 -4.37 11.64
C LEU A 81 1.70 -4.71 11.54
N ARG A 82 2.57 -3.89 12.16
CA ARG A 82 4.02 -4.13 12.21
C ARG A 82 4.36 -5.41 12.96
N THR A 83 3.72 -5.68 14.10
CA THR A 83 3.90 -6.95 14.84
C THR A 83 3.51 -8.16 14.00
N VAL A 84 2.36 -8.09 13.31
CA VAL A 84 1.90 -9.18 12.44
C VAL A 84 2.83 -9.35 11.24
N ALA A 85 3.28 -8.27 10.61
CA ALA A 85 4.23 -8.32 9.50
C ALA A 85 5.56 -8.97 9.91
N ALA A 86 6.07 -8.63 11.09
CA ALA A 86 7.26 -9.26 11.67
C ALA A 86 7.05 -10.76 11.93
N SER A 87 5.90 -11.16 12.48
CA SER A 87 5.58 -12.59 12.68
C SER A 87 5.56 -13.33 11.35
N VAL A 88 4.87 -12.78 10.36
CA VAL A 88 4.77 -13.36 9.02
C VAL A 88 6.14 -13.59 8.37
N ALA A 89 7.04 -12.61 8.49
CA ALA A 89 8.39 -12.73 7.95
C ALA A 89 9.22 -13.82 8.67
N ARG A 90 9.12 -13.92 10.00
CA ARG A 90 9.80 -14.98 10.77
C ARG A 90 9.26 -16.37 10.41
N ASP A 91 7.94 -16.52 10.40
CA ASP A 91 7.27 -17.80 10.15
C ASP A 91 7.57 -18.33 8.73
N ARG A 92 7.81 -17.44 7.78
CA ARG A 92 8.19 -17.78 6.40
C ARG A 92 9.70 -17.86 6.16
N GLY A 93 10.52 -17.63 7.19
CA GLY A 93 11.98 -17.65 7.06
C GLY A 93 12.53 -16.64 6.05
N TRP A 94 11.96 -15.42 6.02
CA TRP A 94 12.39 -14.38 5.09
C TRP A 94 13.86 -14.00 5.29
N GLN A 95 14.52 -13.71 4.17
CA GLN A 95 15.87 -13.15 4.09
C GLN A 95 15.83 -11.96 3.14
N GLY A 96 16.50 -10.86 3.50
CA GLY A 96 16.43 -9.62 2.73
C GLY A 96 15.11 -8.87 2.98
N VAL A 97 14.50 -8.34 1.93
CA VAL A 97 13.38 -7.38 2.04
C VAL A 97 12.10 -8.01 1.54
N GLY A 98 11.00 -7.71 2.20
CA GLY A 98 9.67 -8.12 1.76
C GLY A 98 8.60 -7.13 2.16
N THR A 99 7.41 -7.33 1.62
CA THR A 99 6.22 -6.53 1.92
C THR A 99 5.10 -7.44 2.38
N VAL A 100 4.49 -7.09 3.50
CA VAL A 100 3.23 -7.71 3.95
C VAL A 100 2.12 -6.71 3.69
N SER A 101 1.14 -7.12 2.88
CA SER A 101 -0.02 -6.33 2.50
C SER A 101 -1.23 -6.72 3.35
N PHE A 102 -1.98 -5.72 3.77
CA PHE A 102 -3.14 -5.84 4.63
C PHE A 102 -4.36 -5.16 4.01
N SER A 103 -5.53 -5.72 4.26
CA SER A 103 -6.79 -4.99 4.17
C SER A 103 -7.25 -4.58 5.58
N LEU A 104 -7.71 -3.35 5.72
CA LEU A 104 -8.23 -2.79 6.98
C LEU A 104 -9.67 -2.30 6.76
N ASP A 105 -10.59 -2.73 7.61
CA ASP A 105 -11.90 -2.11 7.74
C ASP A 105 -11.81 -0.92 8.70
N ASP A 106 -11.93 0.28 8.16
CA ASP A 106 -11.81 1.53 8.91
C ASP A 106 -12.93 1.71 9.98
N ARG A 107 -14.06 1.00 9.88
CA ARG A 107 -15.13 1.09 10.90
C ARG A 107 -14.85 0.20 12.11
N SER A 108 -14.49 -1.05 11.86
CA SER A 108 -14.30 -2.03 12.93
C SER A 108 -12.87 -2.08 13.46
N GLY A 109 -11.90 -1.53 12.72
CA GLY A 109 -10.47 -1.66 13.01
C GLY A 109 -9.93 -3.05 12.72
N VAL A 110 -10.75 -3.97 12.20
CA VAL A 110 -10.35 -5.34 11.87
C VAL A 110 -9.51 -5.31 10.59
N PHE A 111 -8.33 -5.92 10.66
CA PHE A 111 -7.45 -6.08 9.50
C PHE A 111 -7.17 -7.55 9.19
N ARG A 112 -6.79 -7.82 7.95
CA ARG A 112 -6.44 -9.16 7.44
C ARG A 112 -5.21 -9.07 6.56
N VAL A 113 -4.37 -10.11 6.60
CA VAL A 113 -3.26 -10.24 5.66
C VAL A 113 -3.82 -10.69 4.31
N ILE A 114 -3.53 -9.92 3.26
CA ILE A 114 -3.99 -10.20 1.89
C ILE A 114 -2.84 -10.59 0.95
N GLY A 115 -1.61 -10.35 1.36
CA GLY A 115 -0.42 -10.70 0.58
C GLY A 115 0.83 -10.64 1.42
N ALA A 116 1.83 -11.43 1.04
CA ALA A 116 3.14 -11.40 1.65
C ALA A 116 4.15 -11.87 0.63
N GLN A 117 5.00 -10.94 0.19
CA GLN A 117 5.94 -11.17 -0.90
C GLN A 117 7.32 -10.76 -0.43
N ALA A 118 8.26 -11.71 -0.41
CA ALA A 118 9.68 -11.40 -0.29
C ALA A 118 10.20 -11.00 -1.67
N GLN A 119 11.01 -9.94 -1.74
CA GLN A 119 11.85 -9.69 -2.91
C GLN A 119 13.03 -10.66 -2.84
N ALA A 120 13.36 -11.27 -3.99
CA ALA A 120 14.55 -12.10 -4.08
C ALA A 120 15.77 -11.26 -3.69
N HIS A 121 16.57 -11.79 -2.76
CA HIS A 121 17.83 -11.20 -2.35
C HIS A 121 18.71 -11.05 -3.60
N SER A 122 18.90 -9.82 -4.06
CA SER A 122 19.89 -9.50 -5.09
C SER A 122 21.06 -8.87 -4.36
N GLU A 123 22.23 -9.50 -4.43
CA GLU A 123 23.46 -9.16 -3.69
C GLU A 123 23.96 -7.72 -3.94
N THR A 124 23.31 -6.96 -4.83
CA THR A 124 23.66 -5.60 -5.23
C THR A 124 22.77 -4.51 -4.60
N MET A 125 21.69 -4.84 -3.88
CA MET A 125 20.88 -3.80 -3.21
C MET A 125 21.32 -3.55 -1.78
N ALA A 126 21.92 -2.38 -1.55
CA ALA A 126 22.20 -1.88 -0.22
C ALA A 126 20.92 -1.90 0.63
N VAL A 127 21.00 -2.56 1.78
CA VAL A 127 19.93 -2.85 2.76
C VAL A 127 19.33 -1.57 3.40
N ALA A 128 19.75 -0.37 2.97
CA ALA A 128 19.55 0.89 3.67
C ALA A 128 18.30 1.71 3.25
N ASP A 129 17.61 1.39 2.15
CA ASP A 129 16.70 2.37 1.50
C ASP A 129 15.19 2.10 1.61
N HIS A 130 14.74 1.15 2.44
CA HIS A 130 13.33 0.77 2.46
C HIS A 130 12.43 1.55 3.42
N GLU A 131 13.04 2.36 4.30
CA GLU A 131 12.30 3.32 5.11
C GLU A 131 12.61 4.74 4.63
N PRO A 132 11.59 5.51 4.21
CA PRO A 132 11.83 6.86 3.77
C PRO A 132 12.39 7.72 4.92
N VAL A 133 13.57 8.30 4.68
CA VAL A 133 14.26 9.23 5.59
C VAL A 133 13.37 10.44 5.91
N ALA A 134 12.54 10.86 4.97
CA ALA A 134 11.63 11.97 5.16
C ALA A 134 10.40 11.58 6.01
N PRO A 135 9.86 12.51 6.83
CA PRO A 135 8.66 12.26 7.64
C PRO A 135 7.43 11.87 6.83
N HIS A 136 7.26 12.48 5.65
CA HIS A 136 6.17 12.17 4.73
C HIS A 136 6.71 11.90 3.33
N VAL A 137 6.19 10.85 2.71
CA VAL A 137 6.52 10.44 1.35
C VAL A 137 5.25 10.05 0.60
N LEU A 138 5.19 10.49 -0.65
CA LEU A 138 4.16 10.13 -1.60
C LEU A 138 4.84 9.50 -2.80
N GLU A 139 4.41 8.31 -3.16
CA GLU A 139 4.76 7.67 -4.42
C GLU A 139 3.60 7.81 -5.40
N VAL A 140 3.89 8.31 -6.59
CA VAL A 140 2.93 8.43 -7.69
C VAL A 140 3.43 7.61 -8.86
N ARG A 141 2.61 6.66 -9.30
CA ARG A 141 2.84 5.90 -10.52
C ARG A 141 2.19 6.62 -11.70
N ILE A 142 2.98 6.88 -12.72
CA ILE A 142 2.60 7.55 -13.96
C ILE A 142 2.82 6.55 -15.09
N ASP A 143 1.73 6.02 -15.64
CA ASP A 143 1.80 5.13 -16.80
C ASP A 143 1.82 6.01 -18.08
N GLY A 144 2.74 5.71 -19.00
CA GLY A 144 2.91 6.47 -20.24
C GLY A 144 1.84 6.19 -21.31
N CYS A 145 1.08 5.11 -21.16
CA CYS A 145 0.02 4.66 -22.07
C CYS A 145 -0.78 3.53 -21.39
N GLY A 146 -2.00 3.25 -21.86
CA GLY A 146 -2.85 2.17 -21.35
C GLY A 146 -2.25 0.75 -21.46
N ASP A 147 -1.17 0.58 -22.22
CA ASP A 147 -0.43 -0.68 -22.36
C ASP A 147 0.46 -0.96 -21.14
N ARG A 148 0.14 -2.05 -20.44
CA ARG A 148 0.79 -2.55 -19.22
C ARG A 148 2.24 -2.98 -19.42
N ARG A 149 2.70 -3.14 -20.66
CA ARG A 149 4.06 -3.58 -21.00
C ARG A 149 5.05 -2.44 -21.17
N LEU A 150 4.57 -1.21 -21.26
CA LEU A 150 5.42 -0.03 -21.42
C LEU A 150 5.99 0.43 -20.08
N PRO A 151 7.19 1.03 -20.07
CA PRO A 151 7.82 1.51 -18.85
C PRO A 151 6.92 2.54 -18.14
N CYS A 152 6.68 2.31 -16.85
CA CYS A 152 6.00 3.27 -15.97
C CYS A 152 7.02 4.16 -15.27
N THR A 153 6.71 5.45 -15.14
CA THR A 153 7.51 6.38 -14.34
C THR A 153 6.97 6.38 -12.91
N ARG A 154 7.85 6.19 -11.92
CA ARG A 154 7.51 6.35 -10.50
C ARG A 154 8.09 7.67 -10.01
N LEU A 155 7.24 8.55 -9.54
CA LEU A 155 7.60 9.81 -8.93
C LEU A 155 7.53 9.64 -7.41
N LEU A 156 8.67 9.76 -6.73
CA LEU A 156 8.75 9.80 -5.27
C LEU A 156 8.91 11.24 -4.80
N VAL A 157 8.03 11.68 -3.90
CA VAL A 157 8.01 13.04 -3.38
C VAL A 157 8.09 13.00 -1.86
N CYS A 158 9.06 13.73 -1.30
CA CYS A 158 9.35 13.77 0.12
C CYS A 158 9.12 15.17 0.70
N GLY A 159 8.76 15.24 1.99
CA GLY A 159 8.53 16.50 2.69
C GLY A 159 8.37 16.33 4.19
N ALA A 160 8.38 17.45 4.92
CA ALA A 160 8.22 17.45 6.37
C ALA A 160 6.76 17.21 6.78
N THR A 161 5.81 17.67 5.95
CA THR A 161 4.36 17.51 6.18
C THR A 161 3.67 16.89 4.97
N ARG A 162 2.55 16.19 5.21
CA ARG A 162 1.70 15.68 4.13
C ARG A 162 1.30 16.78 3.14
N GLY A 163 0.85 17.94 3.62
CA GLY A 163 0.41 19.04 2.77
C GLY A 163 1.52 19.60 1.87
N GLU A 164 2.75 19.66 2.37
CA GLU A 164 3.92 20.04 1.55
C GLU A 164 4.20 19.02 0.45
N VAL A 165 4.15 17.72 0.78
CA VAL A 165 4.32 16.63 -0.19
C VAL A 165 3.27 16.70 -1.30
N LEU A 166 1.99 16.92 -0.95
CA LEU A 166 0.92 17.05 -1.93
C LEU A 166 1.13 18.24 -2.88
N ARG A 167 1.55 19.40 -2.35
CA ARG A 167 1.86 20.58 -3.18
C ARG A 167 3.04 20.33 -4.10
N ARG A 168 4.11 19.71 -3.61
CA ARG A 168 5.30 19.35 -4.42
C ARG A 168 4.94 18.34 -5.51
N ALA A 169 4.12 17.34 -5.18
CA ALA A 169 3.66 16.34 -6.13
C ALA A 169 2.80 16.96 -7.23
N TYR A 170 1.85 17.83 -6.86
CA TYR A 170 1.03 18.56 -7.83
C TYR A 170 1.90 19.39 -8.78
N ARG A 171 2.89 20.12 -8.24
CA ARG A 171 3.83 20.91 -9.04
C ARG A 171 4.66 20.03 -9.98
N ALA A 172 5.26 18.96 -9.47
CA ALA A 172 6.06 18.04 -10.25
C ALA A 172 5.25 17.40 -11.39
N LEU A 173 4.01 16.99 -11.12
CA LEU A 173 3.08 16.49 -12.14
C LEU A 173 2.76 17.55 -13.19
N SER A 174 2.57 18.81 -12.81
CA SER A 174 2.28 19.89 -13.76
C SER A 174 3.46 20.24 -14.68
N GLU A 175 4.69 20.04 -14.21
CA GLU A 175 5.93 20.36 -14.95
C GLU A 175 6.46 19.17 -15.76
N LEU A 176 5.91 17.96 -15.57
CA LEU A 176 6.37 16.72 -16.20
C LEU A 176 6.16 16.72 -17.73
N PRO A 177 7.24 16.64 -18.55
CA PRO A 177 7.14 16.58 -20.00
C PRO A 177 6.73 15.16 -20.47
N GLY A 178 5.88 15.07 -21.49
CA GLY A 178 5.53 13.79 -22.15
C GLY A 178 4.02 13.50 -22.31
N PRO A 179 3.68 12.42 -23.05
CA PRO A 179 2.32 12.14 -23.55
C PRO A 179 1.35 11.53 -22.53
N ALA A 180 1.68 11.49 -21.24
CA ALA A 180 0.84 10.92 -20.16
C ALA A 180 -0.37 11.79 -19.78
N GLY A 181 -1.01 12.48 -20.74
CA GLY A 181 -2.01 13.52 -20.50
C GLY A 181 -3.23 13.04 -19.71
N VAL A 182 -3.73 11.83 -20.00
CA VAL A 182 -4.95 11.28 -19.37
C VAL A 182 -4.69 10.88 -17.91
N ASP A 183 -3.62 10.12 -17.65
CA ASP A 183 -3.28 9.71 -16.29
C ASP A 183 -2.79 10.89 -15.45
N ARG A 184 -2.07 11.85 -16.04
CA ARG A 184 -1.67 13.07 -15.35
C ARG A 184 -2.86 13.90 -14.88
N ALA A 185 -3.84 14.17 -15.74
CA ALA A 185 -5.02 14.95 -15.36
C ALA A 185 -5.81 14.26 -14.23
N PHE A 186 -5.96 12.93 -14.33
CA PHE A 186 -6.58 12.14 -13.27
C PHE A 186 -5.81 12.26 -11.95
N LEU A 187 -4.50 12.06 -11.95
CA LEU A 187 -3.65 12.16 -10.75
C LEU A 187 -3.68 13.55 -10.12
N MET A 188 -3.60 14.60 -10.95
CA MET A 188 -3.69 15.99 -10.48
C MET A 188 -5.06 16.29 -9.86
N ASN A 189 -6.16 15.87 -10.50
CA ASN A 189 -7.50 16.03 -9.95
C ASN A 189 -7.67 15.27 -8.63
N ARG A 190 -7.11 14.06 -8.53
CA ARG A 190 -7.13 13.27 -7.29
C ARG A 190 -6.37 13.96 -6.17
N ILE A 191 -5.13 14.39 -6.42
CA ILE A 191 -4.28 15.07 -5.42
C ILE A 191 -4.91 16.39 -4.95
N ALA A 192 -5.53 17.14 -5.86
CA ALA A 192 -6.19 18.41 -5.56
C ALA A 192 -7.57 18.24 -4.88
N SER A 193 -8.16 17.05 -4.91
CA SER A 193 -9.49 16.83 -4.35
C SER A 193 -9.50 17.06 -2.82
N ARG A 194 -10.56 17.71 -2.33
CA ARG A 194 -10.78 17.91 -0.88
C ARG A 194 -10.80 16.57 -0.14
N ALA A 195 -11.40 15.56 -0.77
CA ALA A 195 -11.49 14.20 -0.26
C ALA A 195 -10.11 13.58 0.02
N PHE A 196 -9.20 13.67 -0.96
CA PHE A 196 -7.86 13.16 -0.78
C PHE A 196 -7.05 14.01 0.21
N CYS A 197 -7.18 15.33 0.13
CA CYS A 197 -6.52 16.25 1.07
C CYS A 197 -6.94 16.02 2.53
N SER A 198 -8.19 15.59 2.77
CA SER A 198 -8.64 15.20 4.11
C SER A 198 -8.18 13.82 4.55
N GLY A 199 -7.40 13.10 3.74
CA GLY A 199 -6.87 11.76 4.05
C GLY A 199 -7.88 10.63 3.80
N MET A 200 -8.92 10.86 3.00
CA MET A 200 -9.76 9.76 2.52
C MET A 200 -9.05 8.98 1.43
N THR A 201 -9.15 7.66 1.49
CA THR A 201 -8.44 6.73 0.61
C THR A 201 -9.38 5.63 0.10
N GLY A 202 -8.89 4.87 -0.89
CA GLY A 202 -9.57 3.71 -1.42
C GLY A 202 -10.95 4.03 -1.99
N THR A 203 -11.90 3.13 -1.77
CA THR A 203 -13.24 3.23 -2.36
C THR A 203 -14.08 4.40 -1.82
N ARG A 204 -13.78 4.95 -0.63
CA ARG A 204 -14.40 6.19 -0.14
C ARG A 204 -14.00 7.40 -0.96
N LEU A 205 -12.74 7.44 -1.39
CA LEU A 205 -12.25 8.49 -2.29
C LEU A 205 -12.90 8.40 -3.67
N ASP A 206 -13.15 7.18 -4.17
CA ASP A 206 -13.84 7.00 -5.44
C ASP A 206 -15.31 7.46 -5.36
N GLN A 207 -16.01 7.18 -4.25
CA GLN A 207 -17.39 7.64 -4.02
C GLN A 207 -17.51 9.16 -3.79
N ALA A 208 -16.50 9.80 -3.22
CA ALA A 208 -16.54 11.22 -2.87
C ALA A 208 -16.22 12.18 -4.05
N VAL A 209 -15.77 11.65 -5.17
CA VAL A 209 -15.35 12.41 -6.36
C VAL A 209 -16.16 12.01 -7.60
N GLY A 210 -17.07 11.03 -7.45
CA GLY A 210 -18.04 10.63 -8.47
C GLY A 210 -19.25 11.55 -8.55
#